data_AF-A0A968HDF9-F1
#
_entry.id   AF-A0A968HDF9-F1
#
_cell.length_a   1.000
_cell.length_b   1.000
_cell.length_c   1.000
_cell.angle_alpha   90.00
_cell.angle_beta   90.00
_cell.angle_gamma   90.00
#
_symmetry.space_group_name_H-M   'P 1'
#
loop_
_entity.id
_entity.type
_entity.pdbx_description
1 polymer ?
#
loop_
_entity_poly.entity_id
_entity_poly.type
_entity_poly.pdbx_seq_one_letter_code
_entity_poly.pdbx_strand_id
1 'polypeptide(L)'
;MENEFWQRANQAIAHLSGREDYGNTAFENEKRSYPYAMTDFLAGNRARAIAFLQQPDRDAEANAHTLGIDFYPSFTLKGQIRKYFFFGEFLDPAYRQRMYDAAKIWTEFDPKGRPHPLYGMGNGGEGWDQQARGGWVDGRNTDNLRAMRDVAVYLMAEETGNESVRLLYKDRLLAYARSLYFIGMGEWDSETYHGHTITAYANLYDFAKDAEVRLLGKAVLDWLHATGALKYWRGAFGGPTKRDYSRGNATWKALATSELGMYFGDSPVENPSPYHDVVHLITSSYRPPLAVVALARKQFDKPLELLNAKPTYENWKPGNSDAPQFHETLYFGHTFQVGTLPRGSGGDWNGFKLMAFNSQRGVDYFIASTGDNPKKISTSSTGADNVAQYRHLILWLSRVGDSPFQFFLPKTVEPTAVNGVWFLKYERTWLALHPINLQIQGINAEATAQLQDWYPGDRILTAKGVGKNASGFALEIGEPETHGTFAEFQQAVLARSHLDVTNLVAGQAEFTGTTGERVKLQMQERGLPVVWRNGKLHNWRDHFALYQNADGSKAPIALAWKQGRLYVEAGGDRFESQLTREGTYSFQNK
;
A
#
# COMPACT_ATOMS: atom_id res chain seq x y z
N MET A 1 14.08 11.64 -16.43
CA MET A 1 13.21 11.68 -15.23
C MET A 1 12.26 12.88 -15.20
N GLU A 2 12.72 14.13 -15.06
CA GLU A 2 11.79 15.28 -14.94
C GLU A 2 10.91 15.45 -16.19
N ASN A 3 11.48 15.30 -17.40
CA ASN A 3 10.70 15.33 -18.64
C ASN A 3 9.65 14.20 -18.70
N GLU A 4 10.00 13.00 -18.23
CA GLU A 4 9.06 11.87 -18.19
C GLU A 4 7.94 12.12 -17.17
N PHE A 5 8.26 12.75 -16.03
CA PHE A 5 7.26 13.18 -15.05
C PHE A 5 6.28 14.17 -15.68
N TRP A 6 6.78 15.21 -16.37
CA TRP A 6 5.91 16.19 -17.02
C TRP A 6 5.11 15.61 -18.19
N GLN A 7 5.63 14.63 -18.91
CA GLN A 7 4.85 13.88 -19.90
C GLN A 7 3.63 13.23 -19.25
N ARG A 8 3.83 12.47 -18.16
CA ARG A 8 2.72 11.83 -17.42
C ARG A 8 1.79 12.84 -16.77
N ALA A 9 2.33 13.94 -16.24
CA ALA A 9 1.53 15.04 -15.70
C ALA A 9 0.63 15.66 -16.76
N ASN A 10 1.15 15.94 -17.95
CA ASN A 10 0.37 16.50 -19.05
C ASN A 10 -0.70 15.51 -19.54
N GLN A 11 -0.39 14.21 -19.59
CA GLN A 11 -1.39 13.17 -19.88
C GLN A 11 -2.51 13.15 -18.82
N ALA A 12 -2.16 13.20 -17.53
CA ALA A 12 -3.14 13.24 -16.45
C ALA A 12 -3.98 14.53 -16.49
N ILE A 13 -3.37 15.69 -16.73
CA ILE A 13 -4.07 16.97 -16.89
C ILE A 13 -5.06 16.88 -18.04
N ALA A 14 -4.61 16.42 -19.21
CA ALA A 14 -5.47 16.28 -20.38
C ALA A 14 -6.67 15.36 -20.10
N HIS A 15 -6.45 14.21 -19.45
CA HIS A 15 -7.51 13.27 -19.10
C HIS A 15 -8.52 13.81 -18.09
N LEU A 16 -8.04 14.52 -17.05
CA LEU A 16 -8.87 14.96 -15.93
C LEU A 16 -9.55 16.31 -16.16
N SER A 17 -9.07 17.09 -17.13
CA SER A 17 -9.61 18.40 -17.51
C SER A 17 -10.91 18.30 -18.32
N GLY A 18 -11.58 19.45 -18.51
CA GLY A 18 -12.70 19.58 -19.44
C GLY A 18 -14.01 18.95 -18.97
N ARG A 19 -14.10 18.48 -17.72
CA ARG A 19 -15.36 17.93 -17.16
C ARG A 19 -16.48 18.97 -17.22
N GLU A 20 -17.70 18.54 -17.51
CA GLU A 20 -18.88 19.43 -17.50
C GLU A 20 -19.25 19.86 -16.07
N ASP A 21 -19.06 18.96 -15.10
CA ASP A 21 -19.33 19.18 -13.69
C ASP A 21 -18.18 18.59 -12.83
N TYR A 22 -17.82 19.32 -11.77
CA TYR A 22 -16.86 18.86 -10.76
C TYR A 22 -17.54 18.13 -9.59
N GLY A 23 -18.87 18.25 -9.46
CA GLY A 23 -19.67 17.73 -8.36
C GLY A 23 -20.17 18.86 -7.45
N ASN A 24 -20.25 18.59 -6.15
CA ASN A 24 -20.69 19.57 -5.16
C ASN A 24 -19.78 19.59 -3.92
N THR A 25 -20.04 20.55 -3.05
CA THR A 25 -19.35 20.84 -1.78
C THR A 25 -20.07 20.22 -0.57
N ALA A 26 -20.75 19.09 -0.73
CA ALA A 26 -21.41 18.40 0.38
C ALA A 26 -20.48 17.37 1.03
N PHE A 27 -20.24 17.49 2.33
CA PHE A 27 -19.43 16.56 3.12
C PHE A 27 -18.12 16.16 2.39
N GLU A 28 -17.82 14.86 2.26
CA GLU A 28 -16.61 14.36 1.64
C GLU A 28 -16.59 14.46 0.09
N ASN A 29 -17.59 15.02 -0.58
CA ASN A 29 -17.60 15.07 -2.04
C ASN A 29 -16.43 15.89 -2.59
N GLU A 30 -15.96 16.89 -1.84
CA GLU A 30 -14.85 17.76 -2.23
C GLU A 30 -13.51 17.02 -2.35
N LYS A 31 -13.38 15.84 -1.71
CA LYS A 31 -12.20 14.98 -1.84
C LYS A 31 -11.86 14.66 -3.30
N ARG A 32 -12.89 14.62 -4.17
CA ARG A 32 -12.73 14.49 -5.63
C ARG A 32 -12.97 15.80 -6.37
N SER A 33 -13.91 16.63 -5.93
CA SER A 33 -14.31 17.84 -6.67
C SER A 33 -13.18 18.87 -6.74
N TYR A 34 -12.47 19.11 -5.62
CA TYR A 34 -11.37 20.08 -5.62
C TYR A 34 -10.20 19.66 -6.51
N PRO A 35 -9.69 18.42 -6.45
CA PRO A 35 -8.62 18.03 -7.34
C PRO A 35 -8.98 18.09 -8.84
N TYR A 36 -10.24 17.81 -9.21
CA TYR A 36 -10.70 18.04 -10.59
C TYR A 36 -10.64 19.52 -10.98
N ALA A 37 -11.20 20.42 -10.16
CA ALA A 37 -11.16 21.85 -10.44
C ALA A 37 -9.73 22.40 -10.50
N MET A 38 -8.86 21.99 -9.58
CA MET A 38 -7.44 22.34 -9.59
C MET A 38 -6.72 21.86 -10.85
N THR A 39 -7.02 20.64 -11.31
CA THR A 39 -6.43 20.11 -12.55
C THR A 39 -6.92 20.89 -13.76
N ASP A 40 -8.20 21.25 -13.78
CA ASP A 40 -8.79 22.03 -14.86
C ASP A 40 -8.26 23.47 -14.91
N PHE A 41 -7.90 24.05 -13.76
CA PHE A 41 -7.13 25.30 -13.70
C PHE A 41 -5.78 25.16 -14.42
N LEU A 42 -5.04 24.08 -14.18
CA LEU A 42 -3.76 23.82 -14.83
C LEU A 42 -3.91 23.60 -16.36
N ALA A 43 -5.04 23.05 -16.79
CA ALA A 43 -5.39 22.89 -18.20
C ALA A 43 -5.77 24.20 -18.92
N GLY A 44 -5.87 25.33 -18.19
CA GLY A 44 -6.20 26.64 -18.74
C GLY A 44 -7.64 27.12 -18.49
N ASN A 45 -8.51 26.28 -17.92
CA ASN A 45 -9.91 26.62 -17.62
C ASN A 45 -10.05 27.41 -16.30
N ARG A 46 -9.18 28.41 -16.11
CA ARG A 46 -8.93 29.08 -14.82
C ARG A 46 -10.18 29.71 -14.21
N ALA A 47 -10.93 30.50 -14.98
CA ALA A 47 -12.09 31.21 -14.46
C ALA A 47 -13.17 30.26 -13.90
N ARG A 48 -13.46 29.18 -14.63
CA ARG A 48 -14.43 28.15 -14.21
C ARG A 48 -13.95 27.40 -12.97
N ALA A 49 -12.68 26.97 -12.97
CA ALA A 49 -12.10 26.27 -11.85
C ALA A 49 -12.11 27.11 -10.56
N ILE A 50 -11.66 28.37 -10.63
CA ILE A 50 -11.68 29.29 -9.49
C ILE A 50 -13.09 29.57 -9.01
N ALA A 51 -14.04 29.80 -9.94
CA ALA A 51 -15.45 29.99 -9.59
C ALA A 51 -16.01 28.82 -8.79
N PHE A 52 -15.59 27.58 -9.06
CA PHE A 52 -15.94 26.40 -8.26
C PHE A 52 -15.22 26.34 -6.91
N LEU A 53 -13.90 26.54 -6.90
CA LEU A 53 -13.08 26.44 -5.70
C LEU A 53 -13.52 27.42 -4.59
N GLN A 54 -14.11 28.56 -4.96
CA GLN A 54 -14.58 29.58 -4.03
C GLN A 54 -16.09 29.57 -3.76
N GLN A 55 -16.82 28.53 -4.18
CA GLN A 55 -18.24 28.43 -3.87
C GLN A 55 -18.47 28.30 -2.36
N PRO A 56 -19.62 28.79 -1.85
CA PRO A 56 -20.06 28.45 -0.51
C PRO A 56 -20.14 26.93 -0.34
N ASP A 57 -19.74 26.47 0.85
CA ASP A 57 -19.92 25.10 1.26
C ASP A 57 -21.41 24.74 1.28
N ARG A 58 -21.78 23.53 0.84
CA ARG A 58 -23.21 23.14 0.82
C ARG A 58 -23.75 23.00 2.24
N ASP A 59 -22.88 22.63 3.17
CA ASP A 59 -23.18 22.41 4.58
C ASP A 59 -22.72 23.63 5.42
N ALA A 60 -22.68 24.83 4.83
CA ALA A 60 -22.20 26.05 5.45
C ALA A 60 -22.90 26.40 6.78
N GLU A 61 -24.17 25.99 6.97
CA GLU A 61 -24.87 26.15 8.25
C GLU A 61 -24.26 25.31 9.36
N ALA A 62 -23.90 24.05 9.07
CA ALA A 62 -23.17 23.21 10.02
C ALA A 62 -21.77 23.79 10.32
N ASN A 63 -21.15 24.38 9.30
CA ASN A 63 -19.84 25.01 9.36
C ASN A 63 -19.88 26.51 9.72
N ALA A 64 -20.98 27.03 10.24
CA ALA A 64 -21.13 28.47 10.54
C ALA A 64 -20.09 28.97 11.56
N HIS A 65 -19.66 28.10 12.47
CA HIS A 65 -18.63 28.36 13.48
C HIS A 65 -17.22 28.57 12.89
N THR A 66 -16.99 28.14 11.66
CA THR A 66 -15.79 28.39 10.85
C THR A 66 -16.14 29.22 9.62
N LEU A 67 -17.08 30.17 9.77
CA LEU A 67 -17.50 31.11 8.72
C LEU A 67 -17.98 30.43 7.42
N GLY A 68 -18.53 29.22 7.53
CA GLY A 68 -19.01 28.41 6.42
C GLY A 68 -17.90 27.72 5.61
N ILE A 69 -16.67 27.63 6.13
CA ILE A 69 -15.59 26.83 5.54
C ILE A 69 -15.56 25.46 6.21
N ASP A 70 -15.66 24.40 5.41
CA ASP A 70 -15.57 23.03 5.92
C ASP A 70 -14.12 22.61 6.18
N PHE A 71 -13.80 22.41 7.46
CA PHE A 71 -12.54 21.85 7.95
C PHE A 71 -12.71 20.48 8.62
N TYR A 72 -13.87 19.85 8.48
CA TYR A 72 -14.18 18.63 9.19
C TYR A 72 -13.64 17.35 8.54
N PRO A 73 -14.01 17.00 7.29
CA PRO A 73 -13.65 15.72 6.72
C PRO A 73 -12.17 15.67 6.37
N SER A 74 -11.44 14.72 6.95
CA SER A 74 -9.99 14.59 6.68
C SER A 74 -9.69 14.38 5.19
N PHE A 75 -10.53 13.65 4.46
CA PHE A 75 -10.36 13.46 3.00
C PHE A 75 -10.45 14.76 2.19
N THR A 76 -11.16 15.77 2.69
CA THR A 76 -11.31 17.08 2.04
C THR A 76 -10.13 18.00 2.38
N LEU A 77 -9.55 17.87 3.58
CA LEU A 77 -8.52 18.77 4.10
C LEU A 77 -7.29 18.90 3.18
N LYS A 78 -6.77 17.82 2.61
CA LYS A 78 -5.62 17.90 1.66
C LYS A 78 -5.90 18.86 0.49
N GLY A 79 -7.13 18.86 -0.02
CA GLY A 79 -7.58 19.74 -1.09
C GLY A 79 -7.78 21.17 -0.60
N GLN A 80 -8.39 21.36 0.58
CA GLN A 80 -8.57 22.69 1.18
C GLN A 80 -7.23 23.39 1.41
N ILE A 81 -6.23 22.68 1.92
CA ILE A 81 -4.88 23.22 2.14
C ILE A 81 -4.24 23.64 0.81
N ARG A 82 -4.25 22.76 -0.20
CA ARG A 82 -3.69 23.11 -1.52
C ARG A 82 -4.44 24.29 -2.15
N LYS A 83 -5.76 24.35 -1.97
CA LYS A 83 -6.63 25.43 -2.45
C LYS A 83 -6.19 26.78 -1.87
N TYR A 84 -5.99 26.84 -0.56
CA TYR A 84 -5.57 28.05 0.12
C TYR A 84 -4.13 28.44 -0.22
N PHE A 85 -3.17 27.52 -0.10
CA PHE A 85 -1.75 27.88 -0.18
C PHE A 85 -1.22 28.01 -1.61
N PHE A 86 -1.66 27.16 -2.55
CA PHE A 86 -1.17 27.20 -3.94
C PHE A 86 -2.08 27.99 -4.87
N PHE A 87 -3.39 27.72 -4.82
CA PHE A 87 -4.34 28.40 -5.69
C PHE A 87 -4.86 29.72 -5.10
N GLY A 88 -4.52 30.03 -3.84
CA GLY A 88 -5.07 31.16 -3.09
C GLY A 88 -4.81 32.53 -3.72
N GLU A 89 -3.71 32.70 -4.45
CA GLU A 89 -3.43 33.96 -5.17
C GLU A 89 -4.43 34.26 -6.29
N PHE A 90 -5.15 33.23 -6.77
CA PHE A 90 -6.16 33.34 -7.82
C PHE A 90 -7.59 33.39 -7.30
N LEU A 91 -7.80 33.13 -6.00
CA LEU A 91 -9.12 33.24 -5.37
C LEU A 91 -9.50 34.70 -5.19
N ASP A 92 -10.80 34.97 -5.10
CA ASP A 92 -11.28 36.28 -4.65
C ASP A 92 -10.62 36.68 -3.31
N PRO A 93 -10.03 37.88 -3.19
CA PRO A 93 -9.32 38.28 -1.98
C PRO A 93 -10.18 38.23 -0.71
N ALA A 94 -11.48 38.54 -0.80
CA ALA A 94 -12.37 38.47 0.35
C ALA A 94 -12.68 37.00 0.72
N TYR A 95 -12.82 36.11 -0.26
CA TYR A 95 -12.93 34.68 0.01
C TYR A 95 -11.68 34.12 0.69
N ARG A 96 -10.49 34.47 0.19
CA ARG A 96 -9.22 34.06 0.79
C ARG A 96 -9.08 34.57 2.22
N GLN A 97 -9.42 35.84 2.46
CA GLN A 97 -9.42 36.41 3.80
C GLN A 97 -10.39 35.66 4.73
N ARG A 98 -11.58 35.31 4.25
CA ARG A 98 -12.53 34.49 5.00
C ARG A 98 -11.96 33.11 5.36
N MET A 99 -11.22 32.46 4.46
CA MET A 99 -10.53 31.20 4.78
C MET A 99 -9.50 31.39 5.89
N TYR A 100 -8.72 32.47 5.84
CA TYR A 100 -7.75 32.81 6.89
C TYR A 100 -8.44 33.05 8.24
N ASP A 101 -9.52 33.85 8.27
CA ASP A 101 -10.27 34.14 9.49
C ASP A 101 -10.95 32.88 10.06
N ALA A 102 -11.50 32.04 9.18
CA ALA A 102 -12.07 30.74 9.55
C ALA A 102 -11.01 29.80 10.15
N ALA A 103 -9.83 29.74 9.53
CA ALA A 103 -8.71 28.95 10.03
C ALA A 103 -8.26 29.45 11.41
N LYS A 104 -8.22 30.77 11.62
CA LYS A 104 -7.87 31.38 12.91
C LYS A 104 -8.83 30.96 14.03
N ILE A 105 -10.13 30.88 13.74
CA ILE A 105 -11.15 30.37 14.68
C ILE A 105 -10.99 28.86 14.89
N TRP A 106 -10.79 28.11 13.80
CA TRP A 106 -10.64 26.66 13.81
C TRP A 106 -9.46 26.21 14.68
N THR A 107 -8.32 26.89 14.54
CA THR A 107 -7.08 26.58 15.26
C THR A 107 -6.88 27.43 16.51
N GLU A 108 -7.89 28.15 17.02
CA GLU A 108 -7.80 28.91 18.29
C GLU A 108 -7.38 27.99 19.45
N PHE A 109 -7.93 26.77 19.45
CA PHE A 109 -7.58 25.66 20.33
C PHE A 109 -7.34 24.41 19.47
N ASP A 110 -6.89 23.29 20.07
CA ASP A 110 -6.82 22.02 19.34
C ASP A 110 -8.23 21.65 18.81
N PRO A 111 -8.45 21.60 17.48
CA PRO A 111 -9.76 21.25 16.95
C PRO A 111 -10.10 19.77 17.19
N LYS A 112 -9.08 18.93 17.41
CA LYS A 112 -9.28 17.50 17.66
C LYS A 112 -9.85 17.28 19.05
N GLY A 113 -11.09 16.82 19.12
CA GLY A 113 -11.81 16.57 20.38
C GLY A 113 -12.56 17.79 20.92
N ARG A 114 -12.53 18.92 20.21
CA ARG A 114 -13.39 20.07 20.49
C ARG A 114 -14.83 19.74 20.05
N PRO A 115 -15.85 19.81 20.94
CA PRO A 115 -17.22 19.49 20.57
C PRO A 115 -17.75 20.42 19.47
N HIS A 116 -18.48 19.86 18.50
CA HIS A 116 -19.16 20.61 17.46
C HIS A 116 -20.24 21.51 18.07
N PRO A 117 -20.42 22.78 17.66
CA PRO A 117 -21.39 23.67 18.29
C PRO A 117 -22.84 23.20 18.16
N LEU A 118 -23.19 22.54 17.04
CA LEU A 118 -24.54 22.00 16.81
C LEU A 118 -24.70 20.54 17.24
N TYR A 119 -23.64 19.75 17.16
CA TYR A 119 -23.74 18.28 17.27
C TYR A 119 -22.95 17.72 18.47
N GLY A 120 -22.28 18.57 19.25
CA GLY A 120 -21.46 18.16 20.38
C GLY A 120 -20.41 17.12 19.98
N MET A 121 -20.43 15.97 20.65
CA MET A 121 -19.55 14.83 20.36
C MET A 121 -20.17 13.82 19.37
N GLY A 122 -21.26 14.20 18.71
CA GLY A 122 -22.02 13.34 17.81
C GLY A 122 -23.01 12.45 18.54
N ASN A 123 -23.97 11.90 17.79
CA ASN A 123 -24.98 10.97 18.31
C ASN A 123 -24.57 9.48 18.20
N GLY A 124 -23.42 9.17 17.61
CA GLY A 124 -22.95 7.80 17.37
C GLY A 124 -23.51 7.18 16.07
N GLY A 125 -23.52 5.85 15.98
CA GLY A 125 -24.10 5.12 14.83
C GLY A 125 -23.15 4.93 13.63
N GLU A 126 -23.71 4.64 12.45
CA GLU A 126 -22.96 4.21 11.25
C GLU A 126 -22.37 5.37 10.42
N GLY A 127 -22.80 6.61 10.64
CA GLY A 127 -22.35 7.80 9.89
C GLY A 127 -20.93 8.26 10.21
N TRP A 128 -20.35 9.05 9.28
CA TRP A 128 -19.01 9.63 9.43
C TRP A 128 -18.99 11.17 9.39
N ASP A 129 -20.17 11.79 9.33
CA ASP A 129 -20.32 13.24 9.36
C ASP A 129 -20.27 13.80 10.80
N GLN A 130 -20.34 15.13 10.90
CA GLN A 130 -20.35 15.84 12.18
C GLN A 130 -21.57 15.48 13.04
N GLN A 131 -22.71 15.09 12.44
CA GLN A 131 -23.88 14.69 13.22
C GLN A 131 -23.61 13.37 13.95
N ALA A 132 -23.02 12.40 13.27
CA ALA A 132 -22.70 11.08 13.81
C ALA A 132 -21.49 11.07 14.75
N ARG A 133 -20.48 11.90 14.45
CA ARG A 133 -19.16 11.83 15.12
C ARG A 133 -18.78 13.09 15.89
N GLY A 134 -19.52 14.19 15.73
CA GLY A 134 -19.22 15.47 16.34
C GLY A 134 -17.84 16.01 15.96
N GLY A 135 -17.31 16.91 16.78
CA GLY A 135 -15.96 17.43 16.60
C GLY A 135 -15.85 18.62 15.65
N TRP A 136 -14.77 19.39 15.77
CA TRP A 136 -14.37 20.42 14.79
C TRP A 136 -13.52 19.86 13.65
N VAL A 137 -13.05 18.62 13.79
CA VAL A 137 -12.33 17.87 12.77
C VAL A 137 -12.48 16.37 13.01
N ASP A 138 -12.40 15.58 11.95
CA ASP A 138 -12.48 14.13 12.02
C ASP A 138 -11.47 13.53 13.01
N GLY A 139 -12.02 12.89 14.05
CA GLY A 139 -11.28 12.30 15.17
C GLY A 139 -10.74 10.88 14.93
N ARG A 140 -11.02 10.27 13.77
CA ARG A 140 -10.55 8.92 13.44
C ARG A 140 -9.02 8.85 13.40
N ASN A 141 -8.49 7.65 13.65
CA ASN A 141 -7.05 7.42 13.84
C ASN A 141 -6.41 6.49 12.80
N THR A 142 -7.01 6.34 11.60
CA THR A 142 -6.28 5.72 10.48
C THR A 142 -5.13 6.64 10.06
N ASP A 143 -4.02 6.08 9.58
CA ASP A 143 -2.79 6.84 9.33
C ASP A 143 -3.00 7.92 8.28
N ASN A 144 -3.79 7.64 7.23
CA ASN A 144 -4.12 8.63 6.20
C ASN A 144 -4.98 9.79 6.73
N LEU A 145 -5.96 9.52 7.60
CA LEU A 145 -6.82 10.56 8.18
C LEU A 145 -6.02 11.42 9.16
N ARG A 146 -5.17 10.79 9.98
CA ARG A 146 -4.22 11.50 10.84
C ARG A 146 -3.30 12.39 10.02
N ALA A 147 -2.74 11.89 8.91
CA ALA A 147 -1.86 12.68 8.04
C ALA A 147 -2.58 13.92 7.49
N MET A 148 -3.76 13.75 6.88
CA MET A 148 -4.52 14.88 6.31
C MET A 148 -4.94 15.89 7.37
N ARG A 149 -5.44 15.44 8.52
CA ARG A 149 -5.79 16.33 9.65
C ARG A 149 -4.59 17.03 10.22
N ASP A 150 -3.58 16.27 10.67
CA ASP A 150 -2.51 16.81 11.48
C ASP A 150 -1.63 17.78 10.66
N VAL A 151 -1.44 17.51 9.35
CA VAL A 151 -0.81 18.46 8.43
C VAL A 151 -1.65 19.73 8.24
N ALA A 152 -2.96 19.58 8.01
CA ALA A 152 -3.83 20.72 7.76
C ALA A 152 -3.91 21.66 8.97
N VAL A 153 -4.09 21.11 10.17
CA VAL A 153 -4.13 21.89 11.41
C VAL A 153 -2.79 22.57 11.66
N TYR A 154 -1.66 21.87 11.45
CA TYR A 154 -0.34 22.47 11.61
C TYR A 154 -0.15 23.68 10.69
N LEU A 155 -0.40 23.51 9.38
CA LEU A 155 -0.18 24.55 8.37
C LEU A 155 -1.08 25.77 8.62
N MET A 156 -2.35 25.54 8.98
CA MET A 156 -3.26 26.64 9.29
C MET A 156 -2.90 27.34 10.60
N ALA A 157 -2.50 26.61 11.64
CA ALA A 157 -2.04 27.22 12.89
C ALA A 157 -0.76 28.05 12.70
N GLU A 158 0.17 27.58 11.85
CA GLU A 158 1.37 28.34 11.47
C GLU A 158 1.00 29.58 10.64
N GLU A 159 0.05 29.46 9.72
CA GLU A 159 -0.42 30.57 8.89
C GLU A 159 -1.07 31.68 9.72
N THR A 160 -1.90 31.32 10.71
CA THR A 160 -2.64 32.28 11.54
C THR A 160 -1.88 32.70 12.81
N GLY A 161 -0.65 32.21 13.01
CA GLY A 161 0.19 32.55 14.15
C GLY A 161 -0.24 31.96 15.50
N ASN A 162 -0.98 30.85 15.52
CA ASN A 162 -1.30 30.17 16.80
C ASN A 162 -0.18 29.22 17.21
N GLU A 163 0.76 29.74 18.00
CA GLU A 163 1.95 29.00 18.40
C GLU A 163 1.65 27.76 19.25
N SER A 164 0.63 27.80 20.12
CA SER A 164 0.34 26.67 21.01
C SER A 164 -0.16 25.45 20.23
N VAL A 165 -1.08 25.65 19.28
CA VAL A 165 -1.58 24.60 18.39
C VAL A 165 -0.51 24.19 17.38
N ARG A 166 0.27 25.13 16.84
CA ARG A 166 1.38 24.84 15.94
C ARG A 166 2.39 23.88 16.58
N LEU A 167 2.83 24.15 17.80
CA LEU A 167 3.77 23.28 18.53
C LEU A 167 3.16 21.92 18.87
N LEU A 168 1.91 21.87 19.32
CA LEU A 168 1.20 20.61 19.59
C LEU A 168 1.17 19.70 18.34
N TYR A 169 0.88 20.27 17.17
CA TYR A 169 0.82 19.50 15.93
C TYR A 169 2.20 19.22 15.34
N LYS A 170 3.20 20.09 15.57
CA LYS A 170 4.61 19.76 15.30
C LYS A 170 5.03 18.48 16.00
N ASP A 171 4.68 18.33 17.28
CA ASP A 171 4.97 17.13 18.06
C ASP A 171 4.26 15.88 17.51
N ARG A 172 3.02 16.00 17.03
CA ARG A 172 2.28 14.90 16.40
C ARG A 172 2.91 14.46 15.07
N LEU A 173 3.29 15.42 14.24
CA LEU A 173 3.96 15.17 12.96
C LEU A 173 5.33 14.51 13.18
N LEU A 174 6.08 15.00 14.16
CA LEU A 174 7.35 14.41 14.57
C LEU A 174 7.17 12.98 15.10
N ALA A 175 6.18 12.74 15.96
CA ALA A 175 5.88 11.40 16.45
C ALA A 175 5.55 10.43 15.30
N TYR A 176 4.78 10.88 14.29
CA TYR A 176 4.49 10.06 13.12
C TYR A 176 5.75 9.77 12.28
N ALA A 177 6.55 10.79 11.97
CA ALA A 177 7.80 10.61 11.24
C ALA A 177 8.75 9.62 11.95
N ARG A 178 8.85 9.73 13.29
CA ARG A 178 9.60 8.76 14.12
C ARG A 178 9.02 7.36 14.01
N SER A 179 7.70 7.19 14.07
CA SER A 179 7.08 5.88 13.89
C SER A 179 7.51 5.25 12.56
N LEU A 180 7.45 5.97 11.44
CA LEU A 180 7.85 5.44 10.13
C LEU A 180 9.30 4.93 10.12
N TYR A 181 10.24 5.75 10.58
CA TYR A 181 11.67 5.45 10.54
C TYR A 181 12.12 4.42 11.60
N PHE A 182 11.41 4.29 12.71
CA PHE A 182 11.82 3.41 13.80
C PHE A 182 11.07 2.08 13.79
N ILE A 183 9.78 2.07 13.46
CA ILE A 183 8.93 0.88 13.58
C ILE A 183 7.95 0.68 12.41
N GLY A 184 7.90 1.58 11.44
CA GLY A 184 7.03 1.53 10.27
C GLY A 184 5.64 2.14 10.48
N MET A 185 4.84 2.09 9.41
CA MET A 185 3.47 2.59 9.35
C MET A 185 2.47 1.54 9.88
N GLY A 186 1.44 1.95 10.61
CA GLY A 186 0.43 1.04 11.17
C GLY A 186 -0.49 0.42 10.12
N GLU A 187 -0.78 1.20 9.06
CA GLU A 187 -1.43 0.78 7.82
C GLU A 187 -0.41 0.53 6.71
N TRP A 188 0.62 -0.25 7.05
CA TRP A 188 1.75 -0.55 6.18
C TRP A 188 1.34 -0.97 4.76
N ASP A 189 2.06 -0.42 3.77
CA ASP A 189 1.97 -0.75 2.35
C ASP A 189 0.54 -0.78 1.81
N SER A 190 -0.32 0.15 2.26
CA SER A 190 -1.72 0.14 1.86
C SER A 190 -1.91 0.56 0.40
N GLU A 191 -2.30 -0.39 -0.46
CA GLU A 191 -2.63 -0.10 -1.86
C GLU A 191 -3.80 0.91 -2.02
N THR A 192 -4.61 1.06 -0.97
CA THR A 192 -5.77 1.96 -0.95
C THR A 192 -5.42 3.35 -0.40
N TYR A 193 -4.67 3.44 0.69
CA TYR A 193 -4.54 4.69 1.45
C TYR A 193 -3.15 5.33 1.39
N HIS A 194 -2.14 4.65 0.85
CA HIS A 194 -0.78 5.18 0.75
C HIS A 194 -0.73 6.50 -0.05
N GLY A 195 -1.47 6.59 -1.15
CA GLY A 195 -1.59 7.81 -1.96
C GLY A 195 -2.12 9.03 -1.18
N HIS A 196 -3.13 8.83 -0.32
CA HIS A 196 -3.67 9.91 0.51
C HIS A 196 -2.65 10.44 1.52
N THR A 197 -1.89 9.55 2.17
CA THR A 197 -0.81 9.97 3.07
C THR A 197 0.27 10.75 2.31
N ILE A 198 0.64 10.30 1.10
CA ILE A 198 1.59 11.03 0.23
C ILE A 198 1.07 12.45 -0.06
N THR A 199 -0.18 12.58 -0.49
CA THR A 199 -0.76 13.90 -0.87
C THR A 199 -0.82 14.87 0.31
N ALA A 200 -1.10 14.38 1.52
CA ALA A 200 -1.07 15.19 2.73
C ALA A 200 0.34 15.73 3.01
N TYR A 201 1.35 14.86 3.00
CA TYR A 201 2.72 15.27 3.30
C TYR A 201 3.38 16.09 2.18
N ALA A 202 2.91 15.99 0.94
CA ALA A 202 3.27 16.92 -0.13
C ALA A 202 2.92 18.36 0.24
N ASN A 203 1.72 18.60 0.81
CA ASN A 203 1.35 19.91 1.31
C ASN A 203 2.28 20.38 2.45
N LEU A 204 2.63 19.50 3.40
CA LEU A 204 3.52 19.87 4.50
C LEU A 204 4.90 20.30 3.97
N TYR A 205 5.45 19.54 3.02
CA TYR A 205 6.74 19.83 2.40
C TYR A 205 6.75 21.13 1.58
N ASP A 206 5.64 21.44 0.90
CA ASP A 206 5.57 22.62 0.06
C ASP A 206 5.33 23.90 0.86
N PHE A 207 4.53 23.84 1.93
CA PHE A 207 3.97 25.05 2.57
C PHE A 207 4.43 25.34 3.99
N ALA A 208 5.04 24.40 4.70
CA ALA A 208 5.56 24.69 6.04
C ALA A 208 6.64 25.78 5.99
N LYS A 209 6.49 26.81 6.82
CA LYS A 209 7.43 27.92 6.97
C LYS A 209 8.59 27.55 7.89
N ASP A 210 8.31 26.77 8.95
CA ASP A 210 9.32 26.15 9.80
C ASP A 210 10.15 25.13 9.01
N ALA A 211 11.44 25.42 8.84
CA ALA A 211 12.36 24.59 8.07
C ALA A 211 12.51 23.16 8.63
N GLU A 212 12.40 22.98 9.95
CA GLU A 212 12.45 21.65 10.55
C GLU A 212 11.22 20.83 10.17
N VAL A 213 10.03 21.44 10.23
CA VAL A 213 8.78 20.75 9.88
C VAL A 213 8.68 20.49 8.39
N ARG A 214 9.19 21.40 7.56
CA ARG A 214 9.37 21.15 6.13
C ARG A 214 10.23 19.90 5.88
N LEU A 215 11.34 19.77 6.58
CA LEU A 215 12.21 18.59 6.49
C LEU A 215 11.56 17.32 7.07
N LEU A 216 10.70 17.41 8.09
CA LEU A 216 9.87 16.29 8.51
C LEU A 216 8.92 15.84 7.41
N GLY A 217 8.29 16.78 6.70
CA GLY A 217 7.48 16.50 5.51
C GLY A 217 8.27 15.75 4.45
N LYS A 218 9.50 16.19 4.16
CA LYS A 218 10.41 15.48 3.26
C LYS A 218 10.74 14.07 3.75
N ALA A 219 11.09 13.91 5.03
CA ALA A 219 11.44 12.62 5.62
C ALA A 219 10.30 11.60 5.41
N VAL A 220 9.07 12.01 5.69
CA VAL A 220 7.89 11.16 5.50
C VAL A 220 7.71 10.79 4.03
N LEU A 221 7.83 11.75 3.11
CA LEU A 221 7.73 11.48 1.68
C LEU A 221 8.82 10.53 1.18
N ASP A 222 10.08 10.73 1.58
CA ASP A 222 11.19 9.85 1.20
C ASP A 222 10.94 8.41 1.68
N TRP A 223 10.47 8.24 2.91
CA TRP A 223 10.11 6.92 3.45
C TRP A 223 8.93 6.29 2.71
N LEU A 224 7.84 7.04 2.47
CA LEU A 224 6.65 6.56 1.78
C LEU A 224 6.96 6.13 0.35
N HIS A 225 7.80 6.88 -0.36
CA HIS A 225 8.22 6.51 -1.71
C HIS A 225 9.17 5.31 -1.70
N ALA A 226 10.08 5.20 -0.73
CA ALA A 226 10.97 4.04 -0.62
C ALA A 226 10.20 2.73 -0.35
N THR A 227 9.24 2.72 0.58
CA THR A 227 8.41 1.53 0.81
C THR A 227 7.46 1.25 -0.36
N GLY A 228 6.89 2.32 -0.94
CA GLY A 228 6.05 2.21 -2.13
C GLY A 228 6.80 1.61 -3.32
N ALA A 229 8.06 2.00 -3.53
CA ALA A 229 8.93 1.47 -4.58
C ALA A 229 9.20 -0.03 -4.45
N LEU A 230 9.23 -0.55 -3.22
CA LEU A 230 9.41 -1.98 -2.99
C LEU A 230 8.20 -2.80 -3.49
N LYS A 231 7.00 -2.25 -3.35
CA LYS A 231 5.73 -2.88 -3.74
C LYS A 231 5.32 -2.60 -5.16
N TYR A 232 5.58 -1.39 -5.64
CA TYR A 232 5.22 -0.98 -6.99
C TYR A 232 6.06 -1.71 -8.03
N TRP A 233 5.44 -2.25 -9.07
CA TRP A 233 6.15 -2.77 -10.23
C TRP A 233 5.26 -2.69 -11.47
N ARG A 234 5.75 -2.03 -12.53
CA ARG A 234 5.09 -1.95 -13.84
C ARG A 234 3.65 -1.44 -13.78
N GLY A 235 3.37 -0.48 -12.90
CA GLY A 235 2.02 0.07 -12.68
C GLY A 235 1.12 -0.77 -11.76
N ALA A 236 1.62 -1.85 -11.19
CA ALA A 236 0.92 -2.72 -10.23
C ALA A 236 1.49 -2.59 -8.82
N PHE A 237 0.82 -3.21 -7.83
CA PHE A 237 1.19 -3.12 -6.41
C PHE A 237 1.23 -4.51 -5.77
N GLY A 238 2.43 -4.93 -5.37
CA GLY A 238 2.70 -6.23 -4.76
C GLY A 238 2.23 -6.33 -3.32
N GLY A 239 2.01 -7.56 -2.86
CA GLY A 239 1.70 -7.88 -1.46
C GLY A 239 2.90 -8.43 -0.69
N PRO A 240 2.73 -8.76 0.59
CA PRO A 240 1.57 -8.50 1.45
C PRO A 240 1.26 -7.00 1.60
N THR A 241 0.00 -6.66 1.88
CA THR A 241 -0.46 -5.27 2.13
C THR A 241 -1.52 -5.22 3.22
N LYS A 242 -1.72 -4.06 3.84
CA LYS A 242 -2.84 -3.81 4.75
C LYS A 242 -3.86 -2.86 4.13
N ARG A 243 -5.12 -2.95 4.58
CA ARG A 243 -6.27 -2.27 3.96
C ARG A 243 -6.41 -2.65 2.48
N ASP A 244 -6.25 -3.94 2.20
CA ASP A 244 -6.52 -4.53 0.89
C ASP A 244 -8.02 -4.89 0.83
N TYR A 245 -8.73 -4.28 -0.12
CA TYR A 245 -10.16 -4.52 -0.32
C TYR A 245 -10.42 -5.36 -1.58
N SER A 246 -9.41 -6.08 -2.06
CA SER A 246 -9.42 -6.88 -3.29
C SER A 246 -9.74 -6.05 -4.54
N ARG A 247 -9.35 -4.76 -4.53
CA ARG A 247 -9.59 -3.81 -5.63
C ARG A 247 -8.34 -3.40 -6.39
N GLY A 248 -7.14 -3.71 -5.88
CA GLY A 248 -5.87 -3.38 -6.52
C GLY A 248 -5.23 -4.50 -7.35
N ASN A 249 -5.93 -5.60 -7.66
CA ASN A 249 -5.33 -6.80 -8.26
C ASN A 249 -5.20 -6.73 -9.80
N ALA A 250 -4.88 -5.55 -10.31
CA ALA A 250 -4.53 -5.30 -11.71
C ALA A 250 -3.72 -4.00 -11.81
N THR A 251 -2.98 -3.85 -12.92
CA THR A 251 -2.22 -2.63 -13.22
C THR A 251 -3.14 -1.41 -13.20
N TRP A 252 -2.69 -0.34 -12.53
CA TRP A 252 -3.40 0.93 -12.33
C TRP A 252 -4.72 0.86 -11.55
N LYS A 253 -5.05 -0.28 -10.92
CA LYS A 253 -6.27 -0.41 -10.10
C LYS A 253 -6.06 -0.11 -8.62
N ALA A 254 -4.86 -0.34 -8.10
CA ALA A 254 -4.49 0.07 -6.75
C ALA A 254 -4.36 1.60 -6.72
N LEU A 255 -5.05 2.28 -5.79
CA LEU A 255 -5.03 3.75 -5.71
C LEU A 255 -3.59 4.27 -5.64
N ALA A 256 -2.78 3.71 -4.73
CA ALA A 256 -1.38 4.08 -4.53
C ALA A 256 -0.52 4.02 -5.80
N THR A 257 -0.87 3.19 -6.79
CA THR A 257 -0.09 3.10 -8.04
C THR A 257 -0.20 4.37 -8.87
N SER A 258 -1.32 5.11 -8.79
CA SER A 258 -1.48 6.35 -9.54
C SER A 258 -0.51 7.42 -9.06
N GLU A 259 -0.41 7.66 -7.74
CA GLU A 259 0.52 8.65 -7.20
C GLU A 259 1.98 8.21 -7.35
N LEU A 260 2.30 6.95 -7.04
CA LEU A 260 3.67 6.44 -7.18
C LEU A 260 4.13 6.41 -8.64
N GLY A 261 3.24 6.01 -9.55
CA GLY A 261 3.53 5.90 -10.98
C GLY A 261 3.83 7.23 -11.65
N MET A 262 3.35 8.37 -11.11
CA MET A 262 3.75 9.70 -11.57
C MET A 262 5.27 9.87 -11.57
N TYR A 263 5.95 9.39 -10.52
CA TYR A 263 7.40 9.47 -10.40
C TYR A 263 8.12 8.27 -11.02
N PHE A 264 7.60 7.06 -10.84
CA PHE A 264 8.32 5.83 -11.19
C PHE A 264 8.28 5.49 -12.68
N GLY A 265 7.13 5.62 -13.35
CA GLY A 265 7.02 5.53 -14.81
C GLY A 265 7.62 4.28 -15.47
N ASP A 266 7.41 3.09 -14.92
CA ASP A 266 7.99 1.82 -15.43
C ASP A 266 6.96 0.88 -16.09
N SER A 267 5.68 1.28 -16.10
CA SER A 267 4.61 0.47 -16.68
C SER A 267 4.67 0.52 -18.21
N PRO A 268 4.50 -0.63 -18.89
CA PRO A 268 4.37 -0.64 -20.34
C PRO A 268 2.99 -0.14 -20.82
N VAL A 269 2.03 0.02 -19.91
CA VAL A 269 0.67 0.50 -20.20
C VAL A 269 0.52 1.88 -19.60
N GLU A 270 0.02 2.82 -20.37
CA GLU A 270 -0.37 4.13 -19.83
C GLU A 270 -1.49 3.96 -18.80
N ASN A 271 -1.54 4.83 -17.79
CA ASN A 271 -2.64 4.80 -16.84
C ASN A 271 -3.94 5.27 -17.53
N PRO A 272 -4.94 4.41 -17.75
CA PRO A 272 -6.14 4.78 -18.50
C PRO A 272 -7.10 5.66 -17.69
N SER A 273 -6.90 5.74 -16.36
CA SER A 273 -7.75 6.51 -15.45
C SER A 273 -6.89 7.08 -14.31
N PRO A 274 -6.03 8.08 -14.60
CA PRO A 274 -5.24 8.76 -13.57
C PRO A 274 -6.12 9.21 -12.40
N TYR A 275 -5.63 9.00 -11.18
CA TYR A 275 -6.39 9.41 -10.00
C TYR A 275 -6.35 10.93 -9.82
N HIS A 276 -7.47 11.54 -9.45
CA HIS A 276 -7.61 13.01 -9.41
C HIS A 276 -6.64 13.70 -8.45
N ASP A 277 -6.22 13.01 -7.37
CA ASP A 277 -5.29 13.58 -6.39
C ASP A 277 -3.86 13.81 -6.93
N VAL A 278 -3.51 13.30 -8.12
CA VAL A 278 -2.17 13.52 -8.71
C VAL A 278 -1.84 15.00 -8.89
N VAL A 279 -2.83 15.90 -8.92
CA VAL A 279 -2.63 17.35 -8.94
C VAL A 279 -1.76 17.85 -7.77
N HIS A 280 -1.84 17.19 -6.60
CA HIS A 280 -0.99 17.53 -5.46
C HIS A 280 0.49 17.26 -5.76
N LEU A 281 0.79 16.23 -6.56
CA LEU A 281 2.15 15.89 -6.98
C LEU A 281 2.62 16.77 -8.14
N ILE A 282 1.74 17.03 -9.10
CA ILE A 282 2.01 17.92 -10.26
C ILE A 282 2.42 19.32 -9.78
N THR A 283 1.76 19.81 -8.73
CA THR A 283 2.01 21.14 -8.18
C THR A 283 3.06 21.13 -7.06
N SER A 284 3.57 19.97 -6.66
CA SER A 284 4.58 19.87 -5.61
C SER A 284 5.99 20.03 -6.13
N SER A 285 6.83 20.64 -5.29
CA SER A 285 8.28 20.75 -5.51
C SER A 285 9.04 19.47 -5.14
N TYR A 286 8.39 18.52 -4.45
CA TYR A 286 9.02 17.27 -4.06
C TYR A 286 9.33 16.37 -5.26
N ARG A 287 10.51 15.73 -5.22
CA ARG A 287 10.87 14.60 -6.09
C ARG A 287 11.53 13.49 -5.25
N PRO A 288 11.19 12.21 -5.46
CA PRO A 288 11.84 11.12 -4.75
C PRO A 288 13.31 10.98 -5.18
N PRO A 289 14.19 10.46 -4.29
CA PRO A 289 15.56 10.12 -4.65
C PRO A 289 15.68 9.19 -5.86
N LEU A 290 16.71 9.34 -6.69
CA LEU A 290 16.90 8.52 -7.90
C LEU A 290 17.01 7.03 -7.58
N ALA A 291 17.74 6.66 -6.52
CA ALA A 291 17.83 5.29 -6.04
C ALA A 291 16.46 4.69 -5.70
N VAL A 292 15.52 5.49 -5.19
CA VAL A 292 14.14 5.05 -4.91
C VAL A 292 13.35 4.81 -6.20
N VAL A 293 13.54 5.66 -7.21
CA VAL A 293 12.93 5.45 -8.54
C VAL A 293 13.50 4.21 -9.23
N ALA A 294 14.81 3.98 -9.11
CA ALA A 294 15.47 2.78 -9.62
C ALA A 294 15.02 1.51 -8.89
N LEU A 295 14.83 1.57 -7.57
CA LEU A 295 14.24 0.48 -6.77
C LEU A 295 12.82 0.14 -7.27
N ALA A 296 11.99 1.15 -7.56
CA ALA A 296 10.65 0.95 -8.09
C ALA A 296 10.67 0.19 -9.43
N ARG A 297 11.62 0.57 -10.31
CA ARG A 297 11.90 -0.07 -11.60
C ARG A 297 12.58 -1.45 -11.50
N LYS A 298 12.84 -1.94 -10.28
CA LYS A 298 13.54 -3.21 -10.00
C LYS A 298 14.93 -3.29 -10.63
N GLN A 299 15.64 -2.16 -10.64
CA GLN A 299 17.00 -2.00 -11.16
C GLN A 299 18.05 -2.33 -10.09
N PHE A 300 18.03 -3.58 -9.62
CA PHE A 300 19.00 -4.12 -8.67
C PHE A 300 19.24 -5.59 -9.00
N ASP A 301 20.28 -6.17 -8.41
CA ASP A 301 20.65 -7.55 -8.68
C ASP A 301 19.57 -8.52 -8.21
N LYS A 302 19.18 -9.41 -9.12
CA LYS A 302 18.17 -10.46 -8.91
C LYS A 302 18.80 -11.82 -9.22
N PRO A 303 18.33 -12.91 -8.59
CA PRO A 303 17.23 -12.93 -7.62
C PRO A 303 17.61 -12.38 -6.24
N LEU A 304 16.61 -11.92 -5.49
CA LEU A 304 16.80 -11.27 -4.20
C LEU A 304 15.69 -11.65 -3.21
N GLU A 305 16.03 -11.87 -1.95
CA GLU A 305 15.08 -12.12 -0.87
C GLU A 305 15.20 -11.10 0.26
N LEU A 306 14.06 -10.58 0.71
CA LEU A 306 13.96 -9.71 1.86
C LEU A 306 13.12 -10.36 2.98
N LEU A 307 13.57 -10.12 4.21
CA LEU A 307 12.92 -10.50 5.45
C LEU A 307 12.54 -9.21 6.18
N ASN A 308 11.31 -8.76 5.95
CA ASN A 308 10.78 -7.49 6.45
C ASN A 308 9.84 -7.68 7.63
N ALA A 309 9.73 -6.68 8.50
CA ALA A 309 8.80 -6.69 9.61
C ALA A 309 7.84 -5.50 9.53
N LYS A 310 6.60 -5.67 10.01
CA LYS A 310 5.60 -4.59 10.05
C LYS A 310 4.98 -4.47 11.45
N PRO A 311 4.69 -3.24 11.91
CA PRO A 311 4.19 -3.01 13.25
C PRO A 311 2.72 -3.39 13.40
N THR A 312 2.25 -3.36 14.64
CA THR A 312 0.82 -3.34 14.97
C THR A 312 0.15 -2.08 14.41
N TYR A 313 -1.16 -2.12 14.13
CA TYR A 313 -1.93 -0.96 13.67
C TYR A 313 -1.74 0.28 14.56
N GLU A 314 -2.08 0.16 15.85
CA GLU A 314 -2.00 1.26 16.80
C GLU A 314 -0.64 1.30 17.48
N ASN A 315 0.43 1.35 16.68
CA ASN A 315 1.81 1.30 17.16
C ASN A 315 2.22 2.47 18.08
N TRP A 316 1.39 3.51 18.16
CA TRP A 316 1.53 4.66 19.06
C TRP A 316 1.02 4.40 20.48
N LYS A 317 0.28 3.29 20.72
CA LYS A 317 -0.15 2.92 22.07
C LYS A 317 1.00 2.26 22.85
N PRO A 318 1.04 2.40 24.19
CA PRO A 318 2.06 1.74 25.02
C PRO A 318 2.14 0.24 24.75
N GLY A 319 3.37 -0.30 24.61
CA GLY A 319 3.64 -1.71 24.34
C GLY A 319 3.50 -2.14 22.87
N ASN A 320 2.71 -1.43 22.05
CA ASN A 320 2.45 -1.83 20.66
C ASN A 320 3.63 -1.58 19.70
N SER A 321 4.74 -1.01 20.18
CA SER A 321 5.99 -0.79 19.44
C SER A 321 7.17 -1.62 19.95
N ASP A 322 6.92 -2.57 20.87
CA ASP A 322 8.00 -3.39 21.45
C ASP A 322 8.52 -4.43 20.46
N ALA A 323 7.63 -5.03 19.68
CA ALA A 323 7.94 -6.01 18.64
C ALA A 323 7.02 -5.81 17.42
N PRO A 324 7.46 -6.24 16.22
CA PRO A 324 6.59 -6.30 15.05
C PRO A 324 5.45 -7.31 15.25
N GLN A 325 4.32 -7.04 14.59
CA GLN A 325 3.17 -7.96 14.55
C GLN A 325 3.24 -8.91 13.35
N PHE A 326 3.78 -8.41 12.24
CA PHE A 326 3.84 -9.14 10.98
C PHE A 326 5.29 -9.31 10.54
N HIS A 327 5.58 -10.48 9.99
CA HIS A 327 6.86 -10.82 9.40
C HIS A 327 6.59 -11.17 7.95
N GLU A 328 7.16 -10.42 7.03
CA GLU A 328 7.01 -10.59 5.59
C GLU A 328 8.26 -11.28 5.04
N THR A 329 8.06 -12.30 4.22
CA THR A 329 9.08 -12.73 3.25
C THR A 329 8.71 -12.16 1.89
N LEU A 330 9.62 -11.47 1.24
CA LEU A 330 9.45 -10.93 -0.11
C LEU A 330 10.58 -11.45 -1.00
N TYR A 331 10.25 -11.94 -2.19
CA TYR A 331 11.21 -12.47 -3.14
C TYR A 331 11.02 -11.86 -4.51
N PHE A 332 12.13 -11.46 -5.13
CA PHE A 332 12.20 -10.93 -6.48
C PHE A 332 12.95 -11.93 -7.35
N GLY A 333 12.23 -12.60 -8.25
CA GLY A 333 12.83 -13.29 -9.38
C GLY A 333 13.15 -12.31 -10.50
N HIS A 334 13.68 -12.79 -11.62
CA HIS A 334 13.94 -11.95 -12.80
C HIS A 334 12.65 -11.48 -13.48
N THR A 335 11.59 -12.27 -13.36
CA THR A 335 10.32 -12.11 -14.07
C THR A 335 9.12 -12.06 -13.13
N PHE A 336 9.31 -12.07 -11.81
CA PHE A 336 8.22 -12.01 -10.86
C PHE A 336 8.62 -11.39 -9.51
N GLN A 337 7.60 -11.01 -8.74
CA GLN A 337 7.71 -10.62 -7.34
C GLN A 337 6.63 -11.37 -6.55
N VAL A 338 7.00 -11.98 -5.43
CA VAL A 338 6.05 -12.67 -4.55
C VAL A 338 6.36 -12.37 -3.10
N GLY A 339 5.32 -12.15 -2.30
CA GLY A 339 5.48 -12.02 -0.87
C GLY A 339 4.41 -12.73 -0.07
N THR A 340 4.80 -13.18 1.13
CA THR A 340 3.94 -13.94 2.05
C THR A 340 4.01 -13.44 3.49
N LEU A 341 2.92 -13.67 4.23
CA LEU A 341 2.86 -13.60 5.69
C LEU A 341 2.72 -15.01 6.29
N PRO A 342 3.41 -15.34 7.40
CA PRO A 342 3.38 -16.66 8.03
C PRO A 342 2.02 -17.13 8.53
N ARG A 343 1.05 -16.20 8.67
CA ARG A 343 -0.33 -16.48 9.05
C ARG A 343 -1.34 -16.28 7.92
N GLY A 344 -0.87 -16.15 6.68
CA GLY A 344 -1.72 -15.85 5.53
C GLY A 344 -2.45 -14.52 5.66
N SER A 345 -3.59 -14.43 4.98
CA SER A 345 -4.47 -13.27 4.97
C SER A 345 -5.40 -13.22 6.19
N GLY A 346 -6.06 -12.09 6.42
CA GLY A 346 -7.08 -11.98 7.46
C GLY A 346 -7.53 -10.54 7.69
N GLY A 347 -8.68 -10.35 8.32
CA GLY A 347 -9.21 -9.01 8.61
C GLY A 347 -9.24 -8.10 7.38
N ASP A 348 -8.31 -7.15 7.35
CA ASP A 348 -8.09 -6.21 6.25
C ASP A 348 -6.68 -6.29 5.62
N TRP A 349 -5.89 -7.33 5.91
CA TRP A 349 -4.57 -7.56 5.32
C TRP A 349 -4.57 -8.73 4.35
N ASN A 350 -3.82 -8.55 3.28
CA ASN A 350 -3.50 -9.56 2.30
C ASN A 350 -2.14 -10.17 2.63
N GLY A 351 -2.11 -11.48 2.88
CA GLY A 351 -0.91 -12.22 3.24
C GLY A 351 -0.24 -12.96 2.10
N PHE A 352 -0.74 -12.91 0.87
CA PHE A 352 -0.11 -13.55 -0.29
C PHE A 352 -0.46 -12.82 -1.59
N LYS A 353 0.57 -12.42 -2.33
CA LYS A 353 0.38 -11.84 -3.67
C LYS A 353 1.63 -12.09 -4.51
N LEU A 354 1.43 -12.67 -5.69
CA LEU A 354 2.46 -12.81 -6.71
C LEU A 354 2.09 -11.94 -7.90
N MET A 355 3.07 -11.17 -8.39
CA MET A 355 3.02 -10.46 -9.66
C MET A 355 3.99 -11.14 -10.61
N ALA A 356 3.51 -11.60 -11.76
CA ALA A 356 4.30 -12.16 -12.84
C ALA A 356 4.43 -11.15 -13.97
N PHE A 357 5.57 -11.12 -14.65
CA PHE A 357 5.83 -10.25 -15.79
C PHE A 357 4.81 -10.49 -16.90
N ASN A 358 4.24 -9.40 -17.41
CA ASN A 358 3.44 -9.40 -18.63
C ASN A 358 3.85 -8.20 -19.52
N SER A 359 4.17 -8.47 -20.78
CA SER A 359 4.60 -7.44 -21.73
C SER A 359 3.50 -6.47 -22.11
N GLN A 360 2.23 -6.92 -22.10
CA GLN A 360 1.06 -6.16 -22.56
C GLN A 360 0.25 -5.55 -21.43
N ARG A 361 0.16 -6.23 -20.28
CA ARG A 361 -0.65 -5.81 -19.12
C ARG A 361 0.17 -5.11 -18.03
N GLY A 362 1.50 -5.13 -18.13
CA GLY A 362 2.40 -4.75 -17.03
C GLY A 362 2.73 -5.96 -16.15
N VAL A 363 1.74 -6.46 -15.41
CA VAL A 363 1.84 -7.71 -14.65
C VAL A 363 0.56 -8.53 -14.75
N ASP A 364 0.68 -9.83 -14.55
CA ASP A 364 -0.43 -10.71 -14.19
C ASP A 364 -0.31 -11.08 -12.70
N TYR A 365 -1.45 -11.20 -12.01
CA TYR A 365 -1.47 -11.61 -10.61
C TYR A 365 -1.74 -13.11 -10.45
N PHE A 366 -1.08 -13.71 -9.47
CA PHE A 366 -1.51 -14.95 -8.84
C PHE A 366 -1.76 -14.67 -7.36
N ILE A 367 -3.00 -14.89 -6.89
CA ILE A 367 -3.38 -14.71 -5.49
C ILE A 367 -4.03 -15.99 -5.01
N ALA A 368 -3.57 -16.50 -3.88
CA ALA A 368 -4.14 -17.65 -3.21
C ALA A 368 -4.77 -17.21 -1.89
N SER A 369 -5.94 -17.75 -1.57
CA SER A 369 -6.62 -17.50 -0.28
C SER A 369 -7.41 -18.71 0.15
N THR A 370 -7.60 -18.87 1.47
CA THR A 370 -8.63 -19.76 2.00
C THR A 370 -9.96 -19.02 2.15
N GLY A 371 -11.08 -19.72 2.05
CA GLY A 371 -12.43 -19.16 2.03
C GLY A 371 -13.11 -19.26 0.67
N ASP A 372 -14.35 -18.79 0.59
CA ASP A 372 -15.26 -19.00 -0.54
C ASP A 372 -15.75 -17.70 -1.20
N ASN A 373 -15.38 -16.53 -0.69
CA ASN A 373 -15.81 -15.24 -1.21
C ASN A 373 -14.79 -14.64 -2.19
N PRO A 374 -15.02 -14.74 -3.52
CA PRO A 374 -14.07 -14.24 -4.52
C PRO A 374 -13.90 -12.71 -4.47
N LYS A 375 -14.92 -11.97 -4.02
CA LYS A 375 -14.83 -10.50 -3.85
C LYS A 375 -13.89 -10.09 -2.71
N LYS A 376 -13.45 -11.05 -1.90
CA LYS A 376 -12.44 -10.89 -0.85
C LYS A 376 -11.19 -11.71 -1.12
N ILE A 377 -10.89 -12.08 -2.38
CA ILE A 377 -9.74 -12.94 -2.72
C ILE A 377 -8.41 -12.53 -2.06
N SER A 378 -8.17 -11.24 -1.82
CA SER A 378 -6.94 -10.79 -1.17
C SER A 378 -6.94 -11.00 0.35
N THR A 379 -8.10 -10.97 1.02
CA THR A 379 -8.20 -10.95 2.49
C THR A 379 -8.97 -12.12 3.09
N SER A 380 -9.59 -12.94 2.24
CA SER A 380 -10.31 -14.14 2.65
C SER A 380 -9.36 -15.09 3.38
N SER A 381 -9.82 -15.60 4.51
CA SER A 381 -9.11 -16.61 5.28
C SER A 381 -10.08 -17.39 6.16
N THR A 382 -9.76 -18.65 6.43
CA THR A 382 -10.40 -19.47 7.47
C THR A 382 -9.90 -19.14 8.88
N GLY A 383 -8.88 -18.27 9.01
CA GLY A 383 -8.21 -17.94 10.27
C GLY A 383 -7.26 -19.03 10.77
N ALA A 384 -7.01 -20.06 9.97
CA ALA A 384 -6.24 -21.25 10.35
C ALA A 384 -4.99 -21.47 9.47
N ASP A 385 -4.58 -20.44 8.72
CA ASP A 385 -3.48 -20.51 7.77
C ASP A 385 -2.11 -20.42 8.45
N ASN A 386 -1.17 -21.26 7.98
CA ASN A 386 0.24 -21.18 8.26
C ASN A 386 1.02 -21.27 6.94
N VAL A 387 1.90 -20.31 6.71
CA VAL A 387 2.67 -20.20 5.46
C VAL A 387 4.16 -20.18 5.79
N ALA A 388 4.94 -20.93 5.04
CA ALA A 388 6.39 -20.83 5.01
C ALA A 388 6.82 -20.47 3.59
N GLN A 389 7.76 -19.53 3.46
CA GLN A 389 8.41 -19.20 2.20
C GLN A 389 9.92 -19.34 2.39
N TYR A 390 10.59 -19.80 1.34
CA TYR A 390 12.02 -19.66 1.15
C TYR A 390 12.27 -19.40 -0.33
N ARG A 391 12.65 -18.17 -0.67
CA ARG A 391 12.82 -17.70 -2.05
C ARG A 391 11.58 -17.97 -2.89
N HIS A 392 11.72 -18.79 -3.93
CA HIS A 392 10.70 -19.20 -4.89
C HIS A 392 9.85 -20.40 -4.44
N LEU A 393 10.14 -20.98 -3.26
CA LEU A 393 9.38 -22.08 -2.68
C LEU A 393 8.42 -21.56 -1.60
N ILE A 394 7.15 -21.95 -1.69
CA ILE A 394 6.12 -21.59 -0.71
C ILE A 394 5.38 -22.86 -0.30
N LEU A 395 5.12 -23.00 1.00
CA LEU A 395 4.34 -24.07 1.59
C LEU A 395 3.22 -23.44 2.41
N TRP A 396 1.97 -23.66 2.00
CA TRP A 396 0.78 -23.15 2.66
C TRP A 396 -0.03 -24.32 3.21
N LEU A 397 -0.27 -24.32 4.52
CA LEU A 397 -1.18 -25.24 5.17
C LEU A 397 -2.29 -24.50 5.91
N SER A 398 -3.50 -25.01 5.82
CA SER A 398 -4.61 -24.68 6.71
C SER A 398 -4.81 -25.83 7.69
N ARG A 399 -5.03 -25.50 8.97
CA ARG A 399 -5.42 -26.50 9.99
C ARG A 399 -6.87 -26.98 9.85
N VAL A 400 -7.64 -26.37 8.95
CA VAL A 400 -8.99 -26.82 8.62
C VAL A 400 -8.88 -27.77 7.42
N GLY A 401 -9.06 -29.06 7.67
CA GLY A 401 -8.80 -30.13 6.69
C GLY A 401 -9.69 -30.06 5.43
N ASP A 402 -10.87 -29.46 5.55
CA ASP A 402 -11.84 -29.25 4.46
C ASP A 402 -11.90 -27.80 3.96
N SER A 403 -10.85 -27.01 4.21
CA SER A 403 -10.79 -25.59 3.84
C SER A 403 -11.12 -25.37 2.36
N PRO A 404 -12.00 -24.43 2.02
CA PRO A 404 -12.09 -23.93 0.66
C PRO A 404 -10.84 -23.12 0.33
N PHE A 405 -10.35 -23.29 -0.90
CA PHE A 405 -9.25 -22.53 -1.46
C PHE A 405 -9.69 -21.89 -2.78
N GLN A 406 -9.22 -20.68 -3.01
CA GLN A 406 -9.40 -19.96 -4.26
C GLN A 406 -8.06 -19.46 -4.75
N PHE A 407 -7.90 -19.52 -6.07
CA PHE A 407 -6.77 -18.96 -6.78
C PHE A 407 -7.29 -17.98 -7.84
N PHE A 408 -6.82 -16.74 -7.78
CA PHE A 408 -7.06 -15.73 -8.81
C PHE A 408 -5.89 -15.71 -9.77
N LEU A 409 -6.20 -15.80 -11.06
CA LEU A 409 -5.23 -15.89 -12.15
C LEU A 409 -5.84 -15.31 -13.44
N PRO A 410 -5.03 -14.90 -14.42
CA PRO A 410 -5.54 -14.38 -15.68
C PRO A 410 -6.21 -15.46 -16.53
N LYS A 411 -7.16 -15.07 -17.39
CA LYS A 411 -7.85 -15.97 -18.33
C LYS A 411 -6.91 -16.58 -19.37
N THR A 412 -5.75 -15.98 -19.61
CA THR A 412 -4.72 -16.46 -20.54
C THR A 412 -3.90 -17.64 -19.99
N VAL A 413 -3.96 -17.89 -18.67
CA VAL A 413 -3.20 -18.96 -18.03
C VAL A 413 -4.11 -20.17 -17.87
N GLU A 414 -3.85 -21.24 -18.64
CA GLU A 414 -4.58 -22.51 -18.55
C GLU A 414 -3.90 -23.47 -17.55
N PRO A 415 -4.57 -23.82 -16.42
CA PRO A 415 -4.03 -24.78 -15.47
C PRO A 415 -4.03 -26.18 -16.09
N THR A 416 -2.89 -26.87 -16.03
CA THR A 416 -2.73 -28.23 -16.55
C THR A 416 -2.21 -29.16 -15.47
N ALA A 417 -2.82 -30.34 -15.32
CA ALA A 417 -2.41 -31.33 -14.33
C ALA A 417 -1.57 -32.44 -14.98
N VAL A 418 -0.39 -32.72 -14.43
CA VAL A 418 0.48 -33.83 -14.84
C VAL A 418 0.98 -34.53 -13.59
N ASN A 419 0.72 -35.83 -13.45
CA ASN A 419 1.08 -36.64 -12.29
C ASN A 419 0.69 -36.01 -10.94
N GLY A 420 -0.49 -35.38 -10.87
CA GLY A 420 -1.00 -34.74 -9.66
C GLY A 420 -0.43 -33.36 -9.36
N VAL A 421 0.53 -32.87 -10.14
CA VAL A 421 1.06 -31.49 -10.05
C VAL A 421 0.32 -30.60 -11.04
N TRP A 422 -0.08 -29.42 -10.60
CA TRP A 422 -0.74 -28.43 -11.44
C TRP A 422 0.22 -27.36 -11.90
N PHE A 423 0.34 -27.20 -13.22
CA PHE A 423 1.21 -26.22 -13.84
C PHE A 423 0.43 -25.04 -14.39
N LEU A 424 0.92 -23.83 -14.12
CA LEU A 424 0.36 -22.57 -14.59
C LEU A 424 1.45 -21.82 -15.36
N LYS A 425 1.23 -21.57 -16.65
CA LYS A 425 2.19 -20.91 -17.53
C LYS A 425 1.81 -19.46 -17.77
N TYR A 426 2.51 -18.52 -17.12
CA TYR A 426 2.48 -17.10 -17.48
C TYR A 426 3.51 -16.83 -18.59
N GLU A 427 3.57 -15.59 -19.07
CA GLU A 427 4.42 -15.20 -20.21
C GLU A 427 5.90 -15.59 -19.98
N ARG A 428 6.46 -15.20 -18.83
CA ARG A 428 7.85 -15.48 -18.45
C ARG A 428 8.00 -16.07 -17.05
N THR A 429 6.89 -16.42 -16.39
CA THR A 429 6.89 -17.00 -15.04
C THR A 429 6.02 -18.24 -15.03
N TRP A 430 6.44 -19.28 -14.34
CA TRP A 430 5.75 -20.56 -14.32
C TRP A 430 5.56 -21.02 -12.89
N LEU A 431 4.42 -21.62 -12.61
CA LEU A 431 4.09 -22.11 -11.28
C LEU A 431 3.85 -23.62 -11.35
N ALA A 432 4.36 -24.33 -10.36
CA ALA A 432 4.00 -25.71 -10.09
C ALA A 432 3.36 -25.80 -8.69
N LEU A 433 2.10 -26.21 -8.66
CA LEU A 433 1.32 -26.35 -7.44
C LEU A 433 1.17 -27.84 -7.12
N HIS A 434 1.69 -28.23 -5.96
CA HIS A 434 1.63 -29.58 -5.40
C HIS A 434 0.52 -29.63 -4.33
N PRO A 435 -0.63 -30.25 -4.60
CA PRO A 435 -1.72 -30.30 -3.64
C PRO A 435 -1.36 -31.13 -2.40
N ILE A 436 -1.75 -30.66 -1.21
CA ILE A 436 -1.63 -31.37 0.07
C ILE A 436 -3.03 -31.59 0.61
N ASN A 437 -3.56 -32.82 0.53
CA ASN A 437 -4.96 -33.12 0.86
C ASN A 437 -5.94 -32.11 0.25
N LEU A 438 -5.69 -31.70 -0.99
CA LEU A 438 -6.42 -30.63 -1.65
C LEU A 438 -6.91 -31.14 -3.01
N GLN A 439 -8.21 -31.04 -3.25
CA GLN A 439 -8.83 -31.37 -4.52
C GLN A 439 -9.11 -30.10 -5.30
N ILE A 440 -8.38 -29.89 -6.40
CA ILE A 440 -8.66 -28.79 -7.33
C ILE A 440 -9.90 -29.13 -8.15
N GLN A 441 -10.87 -28.21 -8.13
CA GLN A 441 -12.19 -28.37 -8.75
C GLN A 441 -12.26 -27.76 -10.15
N GLY A 442 -11.23 -27.04 -10.58
CA GLY A 442 -11.17 -26.36 -11.87
C GLY A 442 -11.65 -24.91 -11.82
N ILE A 443 -11.79 -24.30 -12.99
CA ILE A 443 -12.25 -22.92 -13.13
C ILE A 443 -13.72 -22.84 -12.70
N ASN A 444 -14.02 -21.96 -11.75
CA ASN A 444 -15.36 -21.74 -11.24
C ASN A 444 -16.00 -20.53 -11.95
N ALA A 445 -16.96 -20.80 -12.82
CA ALA A 445 -17.64 -19.79 -13.62
C ALA A 445 -18.45 -18.79 -12.77
N GLU A 446 -19.13 -19.27 -11.71
CA GLU A 446 -19.93 -18.43 -10.82
C GLU A 446 -19.07 -17.47 -10.00
N ALA A 447 -17.99 -17.98 -9.41
CA ALA A 447 -17.03 -17.16 -8.67
C ALA A 447 -16.32 -16.15 -9.58
N THR A 448 -16.00 -16.57 -10.82
CA THR A 448 -15.42 -15.68 -11.84
C THR A 448 -16.40 -14.56 -12.24
N ALA A 449 -17.68 -14.89 -12.44
CA ALA A 449 -18.70 -13.89 -12.80
C ALA A 449 -18.87 -12.80 -11.74
N GLN A 450 -18.68 -13.13 -10.46
CA GLN A 450 -18.73 -12.15 -9.36
C GLN A 450 -17.62 -11.08 -9.41
N LEU A 451 -16.53 -11.33 -10.15
CA LEU A 451 -15.38 -10.44 -10.31
C LEU A 451 -15.32 -9.74 -11.66
N GLN A 452 -16.20 -10.09 -12.60
CA GLN A 452 -16.12 -9.67 -14.00
C GLN A 452 -16.10 -8.14 -14.17
N ASP A 453 -16.81 -7.40 -13.33
CA ASP A 453 -16.83 -5.93 -13.36
C ASP A 453 -15.49 -5.30 -12.95
N TRP A 454 -14.74 -5.95 -12.06
CA TRP A 454 -13.47 -5.45 -11.55
C TRP A 454 -12.29 -5.95 -12.38
N TYR A 455 -12.36 -7.21 -12.79
CA TYR A 455 -11.27 -7.99 -13.39
C TYR A 455 -11.76 -8.81 -14.58
N PRO A 456 -12.16 -8.18 -15.69
CA PRO A 456 -12.73 -8.88 -16.85
C PRO A 456 -11.74 -9.82 -17.55
N GLY A 457 -10.44 -9.65 -17.33
CA GLY A 457 -9.36 -10.47 -17.89
C GLY A 457 -8.91 -11.63 -17.00
N ASP A 458 -9.54 -11.82 -15.83
CA ASP A 458 -9.08 -12.75 -14.80
C ASP A 458 -10.22 -13.70 -14.38
N ARG A 459 -9.86 -14.76 -13.66
CA ARG A 459 -10.76 -15.86 -13.30
C ARG A 459 -10.37 -16.51 -11.98
N ILE A 460 -11.31 -17.28 -11.42
CA ILE A 460 -11.13 -18.03 -10.19
C ILE A 460 -11.03 -19.53 -10.48
N LEU A 461 -9.94 -20.14 -10.04
CA LEU A 461 -9.77 -21.58 -9.89
C LEU A 461 -10.10 -21.93 -8.43
N THR A 462 -11.01 -22.88 -8.21
CA THR A 462 -11.34 -23.31 -6.84
C THR A 462 -10.74 -24.66 -6.51
N ALA A 463 -10.49 -24.87 -5.23
CA ALA A 463 -10.11 -26.14 -4.67
C ALA A 463 -10.75 -26.32 -3.29
N LYS A 464 -10.88 -27.56 -2.85
CA LYS A 464 -11.41 -27.88 -1.53
C LYS A 464 -10.50 -28.87 -0.81
N GLY A 465 -10.25 -28.60 0.46
CA GLY A 465 -9.58 -29.54 1.33
C GLY A 465 -10.37 -30.84 1.42
N VAL A 466 -9.66 -31.97 1.39
CA VAL A 466 -10.20 -33.32 1.58
C VAL A 466 -9.51 -34.04 2.73
N GLY A 467 -8.66 -33.32 3.48
CA GLY A 467 -7.94 -33.85 4.63
C GLY A 467 -8.81 -33.84 5.89
N LYS A 468 -8.47 -34.70 6.85
CA LYS A 468 -9.10 -34.64 8.18
C LYS A 468 -8.51 -33.55 9.07
N ASN A 469 -7.18 -33.35 9.02
CA ASN A 469 -6.46 -32.50 9.96
C ASN A 469 -5.80 -31.27 9.32
N ALA A 470 -5.43 -31.37 8.05
CA ALA A 470 -4.75 -30.29 7.33
C ALA A 470 -4.97 -30.43 5.83
N SER A 471 -5.08 -29.29 5.15
CA SER A 471 -5.09 -29.19 3.69
C SER A 471 -4.28 -27.98 3.24
N GLY A 472 -3.83 -27.96 2.00
CA GLY A 472 -3.02 -26.88 1.48
C GLY A 472 -2.29 -27.23 0.20
N PHE A 473 -1.17 -26.57 -0.05
CA PHE A 473 -0.35 -26.80 -1.22
C PHE A 473 1.09 -26.37 -0.98
N ALA A 474 2.01 -26.97 -1.74
CA ALA A 474 3.31 -26.39 -1.99
C ALA A 474 3.32 -25.73 -3.38
N LEU A 475 4.10 -24.67 -3.53
CA LEU A 475 4.24 -23.89 -4.75
C LEU A 475 5.72 -23.71 -5.05
N GLU A 476 6.11 -24.06 -6.27
CA GLU A 476 7.42 -23.75 -6.85
C GLU A 476 7.24 -22.76 -7.99
N ILE A 477 8.08 -21.73 -8.04
CA ILE A 477 8.04 -20.69 -9.06
C ILE A 477 9.30 -20.79 -9.92
N GLY A 478 9.11 -20.98 -11.22
CA GLY A 478 10.16 -21.03 -12.23
C GLY A 478 10.08 -19.87 -13.22
N GLU A 479 11.16 -19.67 -13.96
CA GLU A 479 11.30 -18.65 -15.00
C GLU A 479 12.40 -19.06 -16.01
N PRO A 480 12.50 -18.43 -17.19
CA PRO A 480 13.54 -18.74 -18.17
C PRO A 480 14.96 -18.72 -17.61
N GLU A 481 15.26 -17.79 -16.70
CA GLU A 481 16.59 -17.62 -16.11
C GLU A 481 16.99 -18.81 -15.21
N THR A 482 16.02 -19.58 -14.70
CA THR A 482 16.28 -20.75 -13.85
C THR A 482 16.12 -22.08 -14.58
N HIS A 483 15.25 -22.15 -15.59
CA HIS A 483 14.85 -23.41 -16.21
C HIS A 483 14.90 -23.42 -17.75
N GLY A 484 15.18 -22.30 -18.40
CA GLY A 484 15.19 -22.19 -19.87
C GLY A 484 13.78 -22.07 -20.45
N THR A 485 13.04 -23.17 -20.48
CA THR A 485 11.69 -23.27 -21.04
C THR A 485 10.67 -23.82 -20.06
N PHE A 486 9.38 -23.57 -20.32
CA PHE A 486 8.30 -24.14 -19.51
C PHE A 486 8.31 -25.68 -19.52
N ALA A 487 8.65 -26.30 -20.65
CA ALA A 487 8.73 -27.76 -20.75
C ALA A 487 9.86 -28.32 -19.86
N GLU A 488 11.02 -27.68 -19.84
CA GLU A 488 12.14 -28.04 -18.97
C GLU A 488 11.79 -27.82 -17.49
N PHE A 489 11.06 -26.75 -17.17
CA PHE A 489 10.51 -26.54 -15.82
C PHE A 489 9.57 -27.68 -15.41
N GLN A 490 8.60 -28.06 -16.26
CA GLN A 490 7.70 -29.18 -15.98
C GLN A 490 8.47 -30.49 -15.77
N GLN A 491 9.42 -30.80 -16.66
CA GLN A 491 10.24 -32.01 -16.55
C GLN A 491 11.07 -32.01 -15.27
N ALA A 492 11.71 -30.88 -14.94
CA ALA A 492 12.51 -30.73 -13.73
C ALA A 492 11.65 -30.94 -12.48
N VAL A 493 10.47 -30.32 -12.41
CA VAL A 493 9.56 -30.45 -11.26
C VAL A 493 9.12 -31.89 -11.07
N LEU A 494 8.70 -32.55 -12.14
CA LEU A 494 8.24 -33.95 -12.08
C LEU A 494 9.37 -34.91 -11.71
N ALA A 495 10.61 -34.61 -12.08
CA ALA A 495 11.77 -35.47 -11.82
C ALA A 495 12.42 -35.23 -10.46
N ARG A 496 12.40 -33.99 -9.94
CA ARG A 496 13.25 -33.57 -8.82
C ARG A 496 12.52 -32.93 -7.65
N SER A 497 11.37 -32.28 -7.86
CA SER A 497 10.64 -31.67 -6.75
C SER A 497 9.99 -32.75 -5.90
N HIS A 498 10.07 -32.60 -4.58
CA HIS A 498 9.58 -33.58 -3.64
C HIS A 498 8.81 -32.93 -2.50
N LEU A 499 7.59 -33.41 -2.28
CA LEU A 499 6.71 -32.99 -1.20
C LEU A 499 6.60 -34.12 -0.17
N ASP A 500 7.14 -33.89 1.02
CA ASP A 500 7.05 -34.79 2.15
C ASP A 500 5.90 -34.37 3.08
N VAL A 501 4.88 -35.24 3.15
CA VAL A 501 3.68 -35.09 4.00
C VAL A 501 3.55 -36.24 5.01
N THR A 502 4.62 -37.01 5.22
CA THR A 502 4.61 -38.16 6.15
C THR A 502 4.18 -37.77 7.57
N ASN A 503 4.51 -36.55 8.00
CA ASN A 503 4.19 -36.00 9.31
C ASN A 503 3.04 -34.98 9.31
N LEU A 504 2.17 -35.01 8.29
CA LEU A 504 1.08 -34.04 8.14
C LEU A 504 0.03 -34.16 9.26
N VAL A 505 -0.16 -35.34 9.85
CA VAL A 505 -1.03 -35.53 11.02
C VAL A 505 -0.56 -34.70 12.22
N ALA A 506 0.76 -34.52 12.37
CA ALA A 506 1.36 -33.64 13.37
C ALA A 506 1.46 -32.17 12.90
N GLY A 507 0.90 -31.85 11.73
CA GLY A 507 0.95 -30.51 11.12
C GLY A 507 2.29 -30.14 10.51
N GLN A 508 3.11 -31.12 10.10
CA GLN A 508 4.37 -30.89 9.41
C GLN A 508 4.30 -31.24 7.93
N ALA A 509 4.89 -30.40 7.10
CA ALA A 509 5.23 -30.75 5.72
C ALA A 509 6.58 -30.12 5.34
N GLU A 510 7.29 -30.77 4.42
CA GLU A 510 8.53 -30.26 3.83
C GLU A 510 8.41 -30.32 2.31
N PHE A 511 8.90 -29.27 1.64
CA PHE A 511 8.95 -29.20 0.20
C PHE A 511 10.37 -28.93 -0.27
N THR A 512 10.86 -29.78 -1.18
CA THR A 512 12.14 -29.67 -1.86
C THR A 512 11.90 -29.27 -3.30
N GLY A 513 12.47 -28.14 -3.74
CA GLY A 513 12.38 -27.68 -5.12
C GLY A 513 13.37 -28.38 -6.06
N THR A 514 13.26 -28.09 -7.34
CA THR A 514 14.08 -28.69 -8.41
C THR A 514 15.58 -28.47 -8.28
N THR A 515 15.99 -27.40 -7.60
CA THR A 515 17.39 -27.01 -7.37
C THR A 515 17.94 -27.49 -6.03
N GLY A 516 17.13 -28.22 -5.23
CA GLY A 516 17.53 -28.82 -3.97
C GLY A 516 17.32 -27.94 -2.73
N GLU A 517 16.91 -26.67 -2.90
CA GLU A 517 16.42 -25.85 -1.80
C GLU A 517 15.20 -26.48 -1.14
N ARG A 518 15.07 -26.23 0.17
CA ARG A 518 14.01 -26.82 1.00
C ARG A 518 13.31 -25.78 1.85
N VAL A 519 12.01 -25.94 2.00
CA VAL A 519 11.20 -25.22 2.99
C VAL A 519 10.39 -26.22 3.80
N LYS A 520 10.49 -26.14 5.13
CA LYS A 520 9.71 -26.96 6.05
C LYS A 520 8.84 -26.08 6.92
N LEU A 521 7.62 -26.53 7.16
CA LEU A 521 6.63 -25.88 7.99
C LEU A 521 6.13 -26.85 9.06
N GLN A 522 6.01 -26.34 10.29
CA GLN A 522 5.21 -26.94 11.36
C GLN A 522 4.14 -25.92 11.76
N MET A 523 2.87 -26.31 11.59
CA MET A 523 1.73 -25.49 11.97
C MET A 523 1.70 -25.23 13.48
N GLN A 524 1.17 -24.08 13.88
CA GLN A 524 1.06 -23.65 15.27
C GLN A 524 -0.31 -23.04 15.51
N GLU A 525 -1.10 -23.59 16.44
CA GLU A 525 -2.46 -23.10 16.74
C GLU A 525 -2.47 -21.59 17.05
N ARG A 526 -1.52 -21.18 17.90
CA ARG A 526 -1.30 -19.79 18.31
C ARG A 526 0.16 -19.44 18.03
N GLY A 527 0.42 -18.19 17.67
CA GLY A 527 1.80 -17.75 17.39
C GLY A 527 2.16 -17.85 15.90
N LEU A 528 3.44 -17.67 15.62
CA LEU A 528 4.00 -17.85 14.28
C LEU A 528 4.29 -19.33 14.07
N PRO A 529 4.20 -19.85 12.83
CA PRO A 529 4.60 -21.22 12.55
C PRO A 529 6.10 -21.43 12.82
N VAL A 530 6.49 -22.68 13.03
CA VAL A 530 7.92 -23.03 13.04
C VAL A 530 8.34 -23.35 11.62
N VAL A 531 9.37 -22.66 11.14
CA VAL A 531 9.80 -22.71 9.74
C VAL A 531 11.28 -23.07 9.68
N TRP A 532 11.64 -23.96 8.76
CA TRP A 532 13.04 -24.19 8.39
C TRP A 532 13.26 -23.79 6.94
N ARG A 533 14.34 -23.05 6.71
CA ARG A 533 14.74 -22.49 5.42
C ARG A 533 16.06 -23.13 5.06
N ASN A 534 16.04 -23.99 4.04
CA ASN A 534 17.14 -24.86 3.66
C ASN A 534 17.75 -25.65 4.84
N GLY A 535 16.88 -26.26 5.65
CA GLY A 535 17.27 -27.03 6.85
C GLY A 535 17.64 -26.19 8.09
N LYS A 536 17.81 -24.87 7.97
CA LYS A 536 18.07 -23.99 9.12
C LYS A 536 16.78 -23.50 9.74
N LEU A 537 16.62 -23.68 11.06
CA LEU A 537 15.50 -23.12 11.81
C LEU A 537 15.46 -21.59 11.66
N HIS A 538 14.32 -21.05 11.28
CA HIS A 538 14.11 -19.62 11.17
C HIS A 538 13.65 -19.06 12.53
N ASN A 539 14.46 -18.16 13.09
CA ASN A 539 14.16 -17.48 14.33
C ASN A 539 13.49 -16.13 14.05
N TRP A 540 12.19 -16.03 14.31
CA TRP A 540 11.40 -14.81 14.09
C TRP A 540 11.90 -13.59 14.87
N ARG A 541 12.69 -13.78 15.94
CA ARG A 541 13.32 -12.66 16.68
C ARG A 541 14.42 -11.97 15.89
N ASP A 542 15.03 -12.67 14.94
CA ASP A 542 16.08 -12.11 14.07
C ASP A 542 15.45 -11.39 12.86
N HIS A 543 14.13 -11.51 12.67
CA HIS A 543 13.33 -10.93 11.58
C HIS A 543 12.57 -9.69 12.05
N PHE A 544 13.28 -8.74 12.65
CA PHE A 544 12.68 -7.51 13.22
C PHE A 544 12.90 -6.27 12.36
N ALA A 545 13.89 -6.28 11.46
CA ALA A 545 14.16 -5.15 10.59
C ALA A 545 12.93 -4.83 9.71
N LEU A 546 12.66 -3.54 9.51
CA LEU A 546 11.59 -3.11 8.60
C LEU A 546 11.91 -3.54 7.18
N TYR A 547 13.16 -3.38 6.77
CA TYR A 547 13.70 -3.92 5.52
C TYR A 547 15.09 -4.52 5.77
N GLN A 548 15.27 -5.77 5.37
CA GLN A 548 16.54 -6.48 5.49
C GLN A 548 16.67 -7.54 4.41
N ASN A 549 17.83 -7.61 3.76
CA ASN A 549 18.16 -8.72 2.88
C ASN A 549 18.42 -9.99 3.70
N ALA A 550 17.92 -11.12 3.23
CA ALA A 550 18.13 -12.43 3.85
C ALA A 550 19.62 -12.82 3.96
N ASP A 551 20.49 -12.30 3.10
CA ASP A 551 21.95 -12.51 3.15
C ASP A 551 22.69 -11.53 4.09
N GLY A 552 22.00 -10.54 4.65
CA GLY A 552 22.55 -9.52 5.55
C GLY A 552 23.14 -8.28 4.86
N SER A 553 23.15 -8.23 3.53
CA SER A 553 23.50 -7.02 2.79
C SER A 553 22.45 -5.90 2.98
N LYS A 554 22.84 -4.67 2.67
CA LYS A 554 21.95 -3.50 2.77
C LYS A 554 21.22 -3.19 1.47
N ALA A 555 21.73 -3.66 0.34
CA ALA A 555 21.13 -3.43 -0.96
C ALA A 555 19.97 -4.41 -1.19
N PRO A 556 18.91 -4.00 -1.89
CA PRO A 556 18.70 -2.68 -2.45
C PRO A 556 18.04 -1.71 -1.47
N ILE A 557 17.60 -2.19 -0.29
CA ILE A 557 17.00 -1.37 0.77
C ILE A 557 17.28 -1.97 2.14
N ALA A 558 17.57 -1.10 3.12
CA ALA A 558 17.69 -1.49 4.52
C ALA A 558 17.14 -0.43 5.47
N LEU A 559 16.40 -0.91 6.49
CA LEU A 559 15.95 -0.11 7.62
C LEU A 559 15.74 -1.02 8.82
N ALA A 560 16.58 -0.89 9.84
CA ALA A 560 16.51 -1.73 11.02
C ALA A 560 15.52 -1.18 12.07
N TRP A 561 14.98 -2.07 12.89
CA TRP A 561 14.05 -1.73 13.96
C TRP A 561 14.70 -0.79 14.98
N LYS A 562 14.01 0.32 15.27
CA LYS A 562 14.39 1.37 16.23
C LYS A 562 15.73 2.07 15.95
N GLN A 563 16.21 2.06 14.70
CA GLN A 563 17.48 2.71 14.32
C GLN A 563 17.32 4.04 13.58
N GLY A 564 16.22 4.24 12.85
CA GLY A 564 15.93 5.51 12.18
C GLY A 564 16.77 5.80 10.92
N ARG A 565 17.48 4.82 10.37
CA ARG A 565 18.36 4.97 9.20
C ARG A 565 17.86 4.18 7.99
N LEU A 566 17.38 4.89 6.96
CA LEU A 566 16.93 4.30 5.71
C LEU A 566 18.06 4.35 4.68
N TYR A 567 18.37 3.19 4.11
CA TYR A 567 19.33 3.02 3.02
C TYR A 567 18.61 2.48 1.78
N VAL A 568 18.91 3.02 0.61
CA VAL A 568 18.46 2.52 -0.69
C VAL A 568 19.61 2.58 -1.69
N GLU A 569 19.82 1.50 -2.45
CA GLU A 569 20.83 1.41 -3.50
C GLU A 569 20.25 0.62 -4.68
N ALA A 570 20.12 1.27 -5.83
CA ALA A 570 19.59 0.69 -7.05
C ALA A 570 19.94 1.57 -8.25
N GLY A 571 20.08 0.98 -9.44
CA GLY A 571 20.33 1.71 -10.69
C GLY A 571 21.68 2.41 -10.76
N GLY A 572 22.61 2.10 -9.86
CA GLY A 572 23.88 2.82 -9.69
C GLY A 572 23.79 4.05 -8.79
N ASP A 573 22.59 4.42 -8.33
CA ASP A 573 22.36 5.51 -7.40
C ASP A 573 22.29 4.99 -5.95
N ARG A 574 22.65 5.86 -4.99
CA ARG A 574 22.52 5.58 -3.56
C ARG A 574 21.80 6.71 -2.83
N PHE A 575 20.81 6.34 -2.04
CA PHE A 575 20.12 7.25 -1.13
C PHE A 575 20.27 6.77 0.31
N GLU A 576 20.60 7.69 1.20
CA GLU A 576 20.66 7.43 2.61
C GLU A 576 20.00 8.56 3.39
N SER A 577 19.16 8.23 4.36
CA SER A 577 18.58 9.21 5.26
C SER A 577 18.53 8.72 6.70
N GLN A 578 18.57 9.68 7.64
CA GLN A 578 18.50 9.44 9.06
C GLN A 578 17.50 10.40 9.68
N LEU A 579 16.57 9.85 10.46
CA LEU A 579 15.79 10.60 11.44
C LEU A 579 16.30 10.27 12.84
N THR A 580 16.75 11.27 13.59
CA THR A 580 17.20 11.06 14.97
C THR A 580 16.03 10.91 15.94
N ARG A 581 16.30 10.46 17.17
CA ARG A 581 15.28 10.40 18.22
C ARG A 581 14.79 11.77 18.64
N GLU A 582 15.56 12.82 18.38
CA GLU A 582 15.23 14.20 18.67
C GLU A 582 14.40 14.81 17.54
N GLY A 583 14.38 14.21 16.35
CA GLY A 583 13.58 14.66 15.21
C GLY A 583 14.36 15.38 14.12
N THR A 584 15.69 15.38 14.20
CA THR A 584 16.53 15.94 13.15
C THR A 584 16.55 14.98 11.96
N TYR A 585 16.19 15.50 10.80
CA TYR A 585 16.26 14.77 9.54
C TYR A 585 17.47 15.16 8.70
N SER A 586 18.22 14.19 8.21
CA SER A 586 19.35 14.39 7.30
C SER A 586 19.34 13.34 6.20
N PHE A 587 19.86 13.69 5.02
CA PHE A 587 19.90 12.78 3.88
C PHE A 587 21.08 13.06 2.94
N GLN A 588 21.46 12.05 2.16
CA GLN A 588 22.47 12.12 1.12
C GLN A 588 21.99 11.36 -0.12
N ASN A 589 22.13 11.98 -1.29
CA ASN A 589 22.00 11.33 -2.59
C ASN A 589 23.41 11.22 -3.19
N LYS A 590 23.80 10.06 -3.69
CA LYS A 590 25.08 9.82 -4.36
C LYS A 590 24.90 9.10 -5.66
#